data_AF-A0A7J2NP05-F1
#
_entry.id   AF-A0A7J2NP05-F1
#
_cell.length_a   1.000
_cell.length_b   1.000
_cell.length_c   1.000
_cell.angle_alpha   90.00
_cell.angle_beta   90.00
_cell.angle_gamma   90.00
#
_symmetry.space_group_name_H-M   'P 1'
#
loop_
_entity.id
_entity.type
_entity.pdbx_description
1 polymer ?
#
loop_
_entity_poly.entity_id
_entity_poly.type
_entity_poly.pdbx_seq_one_letter_code
_entity_poly.pdbx_strand_id
1 'polypeptide(L)'
;AKNVQLLNKQLDEEFLQAIQEMNEVAISSFETSIESLFRLDYGLAESVIVKANKIVSLEKRALLSSKETDIEEAANIRLVIESVRRIAEYSMDIAEIVLNMTVETVIE
;
A
#
# COMPACT_ATOMS: atom_id res chain seq x y z
N ALA A 1 0.16 19.43 -17.70
CA ALA A 1 -1.24 19.20 -17.31
C ALA A 1 -1.66 20.27 -16.30
N LYS A 2 -2.88 20.83 -16.38
CA LYS A 2 -3.32 21.98 -15.54
C LYS A 2 -3.51 21.67 -14.04
N ASN A 3 -3.54 20.39 -13.65
CA ASN A 3 -3.82 19.94 -12.28
C ASN A 3 -2.67 19.13 -11.67
N VAL A 4 -1.43 19.38 -12.08
CA VAL A 4 -0.25 18.70 -11.54
C VAL A 4 0.51 19.70 -10.69
N GLN A 5 0.67 19.39 -9.40
CA GLN A 5 1.58 20.13 -8.53
C GLN A 5 2.99 19.59 -8.74
N LEU A 6 3.92 20.49 -9.04
CA LEU A 6 5.33 20.18 -9.18
C LEU A 6 5.99 20.37 -7.82
N LEU A 7 6.89 19.44 -7.48
CA LEU A 7 7.81 19.65 -6.38
C LEU A 7 8.86 20.67 -6.82
N ASN A 8 9.17 21.62 -5.94
CA ASN A 8 10.15 22.67 -6.20
C ASN A 8 11.56 22.19 -5.89
N LYS A 9 11.69 21.15 -5.04
CA LYS A 9 12.95 20.50 -4.69
C LYS A 9 13.00 19.05 -5.12
N GLN A 10 14.20 18.58 -5.38
CA GLN A 10 14.46 17.17 -5.59
C GLN A 10 14.20 16.42 -4.28
N LEU A 11 13.49 15.30 -4.40
CA LEU A 11 13.23 14.42 -3.27
C LEU A 11 14.50 13.70 -2.85
N ASP A 12 14.63 13.47 -1.55
CA ASP A 12 15.69 12.65 -0.99
C ASP A 12 15.64 11.22 -1.56
N GLU A 13 16.81 10.64 -1.82
CA GLU A 13 16.93 9.33 -2.46
C GLU A 13 16.38 8.21 -1.58
N GLU A 14 16.56 8.30 -0.25
CA GLU A 14 16.00 7.35 0.71
C GLU A 14 14.47 7.43 0.71
N PHE A 15 13.91 8.64 0.62
CA PHE A 15 12.46 8.81 0.51
C PHE A 15 11.90 8.22 -0.78
N LEU A 16 12.56 8.46 -1.92
CA LEU A 16 12.15 7.91 -3.22
C LEU A 16 12.15 6.37 -3.17
N GLN A 17 13.22 5.78 -2.65
CA GLN A 17 13.32 4.34 -2.50
C GLN A 17 12.23 3.79 -1.56
N ALA A 18 11.97 4.46 -0.43
CA ALA A 18 10.94 4.06 0.51
C ALA A 18 9.54 4.06 -0.12
N ILE A 19 9.19 5.11 -0.87
CA ILE A 19 7.90 5.18 -1.59
C ILE A 19 7.79 4.15 -2.70
N GLN A 20 8.87 3.88 -3.44
CA GLN A 20 8.87 2.85 -4.47
C GLN A 20 8.58 1.47 -3.86
N GLU A 21 9.25 1.11 -2.77
CA GLU A 21 9.00 -0.14 -2.06
C GLU A 21 7.58 -0.20 -1.48
N MET A 22 7.04 0.91 -0.94
CA MET A 22 5.63 0.99 -0.52
C MET A 22 4.68 0.71 -1.67
N ASN A 23 4.93 1.33 -2.83
CA ASN A 23 4.07 1.23 -4.00
C ASN A 23 4.09 -0.18 -4.59
N GLU A 24 5.26 -0.84 -4.62
CA GLU A 24 5.38 -2.24 -5.03
C GLU A 24 4.54 -3.16 -4.12
N VAL A 25 4.62 -2.99 -2.80
CA VAL A 25 3.79 -3.76 -1.85
C VAL A 25 2.31 -3.48 -2.05
N ALA A 26 1.91 -2.21 -2.22
CA ALA A 26 0.51 -1.83 -2.38
C ALA A 26 -0.10 -2.39 -3.67
N ILE A 27 0.54 -2.16 -4.83
CA ILE A 27 0.06 -2.65 -6.13
C ILE A 27 -0.02 -4.17 -6.12
N SER A 28 1.04 -4.82 -5.66
CA SER A 28 1.07 -6.27 -5.70
C SER A 28 0.18 -6.91 -4.64
N SER A 29 -0.22 -6.21 -3.57
CA SER A 29 -1.28 -6.68 -2.67
C SER A 29 -2.65 -6.54 -3.31
N PHE A 30 -2.88 -5.45 -4.05
CA PHE A 30 -4.12 -5.22 -4.79
C PHE A 30 -4.33 -6.25 -5.90
N GLU A 31 -3.30 -6.54 -6.69
CA GLU A 31 -3.38 -7.58 -7.73
C GLU A 31 -3.70 -8.95 -7.13
N THR A 32 -3.03 -9.33 -6.04
CA THR A 32 -3.28 -10.61 -5.37
C THR A 32 -4.66 -10.67 -4.71
N SER A 33 -5.19 -9.56 -4.16
CA SER A 33 -6.54 -9.52 -3.58
C SER A 33 -7.64 -9.63 -4.63
N ILE A 34 -7.45 -9.02 -5.80
CA ILE A 34 -8.36 -9.19 -6.92
C ILE A 34 -8.29 -10.62 -7.46
N GLU A 35 -7.10 -11.21 -7.57
CA GLU A 35 -6.97 -12.62 -7.97
C GLU A 35 -7.66 -13.56 -6.98
N SER A 36 -7.44 -13.38 -5.67
CA SER A 36 -8.07 -14.22 -4.64
C SER A 36 -9.59 -14.12 -4.69
N LEU A 37 -10.13 -12.93 -4.95
CA LEU A 37 -11.56 -12.70 -5.09
C LEU A 37 -12.14 -13.41 -6.31
N PHE A 38 -11.50 -13.28 -7.48
CA PHE A 38 -11.99 -13.93 -8.71
C PHE A 38 -11.94 -15.45 -8.61
N ARG A 39 -10.94 -15.99 -7.93
CA ARG A 39 -10.72 -17.44 -7.81
C ARG A 39 -11.36 -18.05 -6.58
N LEU A 40 -11.88 -17.23 -5.67
CA LEU A 40 -12.34 -17.64 -4.34
C LEU A 40 -11.26 -18.45 -3.61
N ASP A 41 -10.02 -17.96 -3.66
CA ASP A 41 -8.85 -18.66 -3.15
C ASP A 41 -8.46 -18.15 -1.76
N TYR A 42 -8.71 -18.98 -0.75
CA TYR A 42 -8.40 -18.68 0.66
C TYR A 42 -6.90 -18.43 0.88
N GLY A 43 -6.03 -19.24 0.27
CA GLY A 43 -4.58 -19.15 0.47
C GLY A 43 -4.01 -17.88 -0.13
N LEU A 44 -4.48 -17.47 -1.31
CA LEU A 44 -4.13 -16.18 -1.88
C LEU A 44 -4.62 -15.03 -0.99
N ALA A 45 -5.85 -15.10 -0.47
CA ALA A 45 -6.37 -14.08 0.43
C ALA A 45 -5.56 -13.95 1.73
N GLU A 46 -5.17 -15.07 2.36
CA GLU A 46 -4.28 -15.05 3.53
C GLU A 46 -2.93 -14.39 3.20
N SER A 47 -2.37 -14.69 2.02
CA SER A 47 -1.10 -14.12 1.58
C SER A 47 -1.17 -12.59 1.44
N VAL A 48 -2.33 -12.03 1.06
CA VAL A 48 -2.54 -10.57 0.98
C VAL A 48 -2.39 -9.95 2.35
N ILE A 49 -2.98 -10.54 3.40
CA ILE A 49 -2.89 -10.01 4.77
C ILE A 49 -1.43 -9.95 5.22
N VAL A 50 -0.66 -11.03 5.03
CA VAL A 50 0.76 -11.08 5.40
C VAL A 50 1.58 -10.04 4.64
N LYS A 51 1.29 -9.87 3.34
CA LYS A 51 2.02 -8.98 2.44
C LYS A 51 1.71 -7.51 2.72
N ALA A 52 0.43 -7.15 2.79
CA ALA A 52 -0.03 -5.79 2.99
C ALA A 52 0.35 -5.24 4.37
N ASN A 53 0.48 -6.10 5.40
CA ASN A 53 0.97 -5.70 6.72
C ASN A 53 2.39 -5.08 6.71
N LYS A 54 3.21 -5.38 5.69
CA LYS A 54 4.53 -4.74 5.51
C LYS A 54 4.41 -3.23 5.26
N ILE A 55 3.25 -2.74 4.82
CA ILE A 55 3.05 -1.32 4.49
C ILE A 55 3.27 -0.40 5.70
N VAL A 56 3.01 -0.88 6.93
CA VAL A 56 3.14 -0.07 8.15
C VAL A 56 4.60 0.29 8.45
N SER A 57 5.52 -0.65 8.27
CA SER A 57 6.95 -0.37 8.48
C SER A 57 7.52 0.51 7.37
N LEU A 58 7.06 0.32 6.13
CA LEU A 58 7.46 1.12 4.98
C LEU A 58 6.94 2.56 5.07
N GLU A 59 5.69 2.76 5.51
CA GLU A 59 5.12 4.08 5.80
C GLU A 59 5.96 4.82 6.83
N LYS A 60 6.29 4.15 7.94
CA LYS A 60 7.11 4.75 8.99
C LYS A 60 8.47 5.19 8.45
N ARG A 61 9.10 4.38 7.59
CA ARG A 61 10.38 4.72 6.95
C ARG A 61 10.22 5.94 6.03
N ALA A 62 9.21 5.95 5.16
CA ALA A 62 8.92 7.07 4.26
C ALA A 62 8.68 8.39 5.01
N LEU A 63 7.91 8.36 6.11
CA LEU A 63 7.65 9.52 6.97
C LEU A 63 8.90 10.03 7.69
N LEU A 64 9.84 9.16 8.03
CA LEU A 64 11.09 9.55 8.67
C LEU A 64 12.05 10.20 7.66
N SER A 65 12.14 9.66 6.45
CA SER A 65 12.97 10.21 5.36
C SER A 65 12.43 11.55 4.81
N SER A 66 11.15 11.86 4.99
CA SER A 66 10.54 13.09 4.46
C SER A 66 10.69 14.33 5.38
N LYS A 67 11.48 14.26 6.46
CA LYS A 67 11.52 15.30 7.51
C LYS A 67 12.24 16.59 7.12
N GLU A 68 13.14 16.56 6.15
CA GLU A 68 13.96 17.72 5.74
C GLU A 68 13.26 18.61 4.69
N THR A 69 11.97 18.38 4.43
CA THR A 69 11.19 19.05 3.38
C THR A 69 10.42 20.27 3.92
N ASP A 70 10.23 21.29 3.08
CA ASP A 70 9.42 22.47 3.45
C ASP A 70 7.96 22.09 3.78
N ILE A 71 7.25 22.91 4.56
CA ILE A 71 5.92 22.58 5.10
C ILE A 71 4.92 22.21 3.99
N GLU A 72 4.90 22.95 2.88
CA GLU A 72 3.96 22.71 1.77
C GLU A 72 4.26 21.39 1.05
N GLU A 73 5.53 21.16 0.73
CA GLU A 73 5.99 19.92 0.10
C GLU A 73 5.81 18.70 1.02
N ALA A 74 6.01 18.87 2.34
CA ALA A 74 5.79 17.83 3.33
C ALA A 74 4.32 17.41 3.42
N ALA A 75 3.37 18.34 3.24
CA ALA A 75 1.95 18.02 3.19
C ALA A 75 1.62 17.17 1.95
N ASN A 76 2.12 17.56 0.78
CA ASN A 76 1.93 16.82 -0.47
C ASN A 76 2.53 15.42 -0.40
N ILE A 77 3.73 15.28 0.17
CA ILE A 77 4.39 13.98 0.39
C ILE A 77 3.55 13.09 1.31
N ARG A 78 3.03 13.62 2.42
CA ARG A 78 2.16 12.84 3.32
C ARG A 78 0.91 12.32 2.63
N LEU A 79 0.30 13.14 1.76
CA LEU A 79 -0.88 12.71 0.98
C LEU A 79 -0.55 11.55 0.04
N VAL A 80 0.66 11.53 -0.56
CA VAL A 80 1.12 10.40 -1.39
C VAL A 80 1.31 9.15 -0.53
N ILE A 81 2.04 9.25 0.59
CA ILE A 81 2.27 8.14 1.52
C ILE A 81 0.91 7.53 1.97
N GLU A 82 -0.02 8.38 2.39
CA GLU A 82 -1.35 7.96 2.85
C GLU A 82 -2.15 7.27 1.74
N SER A 83 -2.07 7.79 0.51
CA SER A 83 -2.78 7.21 -0.63
C SER A 83 -2.23 5.82 -0.98
N VAL A 84 -0.92 5.62 -0.94
CA VAL A 84 -0.30 4.30 -1.17
C VAL A 84 -0.65 3.33 -0.03
N ARG A 85 -0.63 3.79 1.23
CA ARG A 85 -1.07 2.98 2.38
C ARG A 85 -2.50 2.48 2.23
N ARG A 86 -3.43 3.37 1.85
CA ARG A 86 -4.85 3.01 1.68
C ARG A 86 -5.06 1.95 0.61
N ILE A 87 -4.26 1.91 -0.45
CA ILE A 87 -4.33 0.83 -1.45
C ILE A 87 -4.05 -0.53 -0.81
N ALA A 88 -3.03 -0.61 0.06
CA ALA A 88 -2.72 -1.85 0.79
C ALA A 88 -3.82 -2.21 1.81
N GLU A 89 -4.37 -1.22 2.52
CA GLU A 89 -5.49 -1.41 3.46
C GLU A 89 -6.74 -1.95 2.74
N TYR A 90 -7.15 -1.33 1.63
CA TYR A 90 -8.28 -1.81 0.83
C TYR A 90 -8.03 -3.20 0.23
N SER A 91 -6.78 -3.53 -0.06
CA SER A 91 -6.43 -4.89 -0.50
C SER A 91 -6.66 -5.91 0.61
N MET A 92 -6.37 -5.57 1.86
CA MET A 92 -6.69 -6.41 3.02
C MET A 92 -8.20 -6.56 3.20
N ASP A 93 -8.97 -5.47 3.08
CA ASP A 93 -10.44 -5.53 3.18
C ASP A 93 -11.05 -6.50 2.14
N ILE A 94 -10.56 -6.46 0.89
CA ILE A 94 -10.98 -7.40 -0.15
C ILE A 94 -10.62 -8.84 0.25
N ALA A 95 -9.39 -9.06 0.73
CA ALA A 95 -8.94 -10.38 1.16
C ALA A 95 -9.76 -10.92 2.33
N GLU A 96 -10.13 -10.09 3.31
CA GLU A 96 -10.99 -10.47 4.43
C GLU A 96 -12.38 -10.94 3.94
N ILE A 97 -12.95 -10.29 2.92
CA ILE A 97 -14.20 -10.75 2.29
C ILE A 97 -14.02 -12.16 1.72
N VAL A 98 -12.92 -12.43 1.02
CA VAL A 98 -12.63 -13.75 0.44
C VAL A 98 -12.45 -14.81 1.52
N LEU A 99 -11.69 -14.51 2.58
CA LEU A 99 -11.51 -15.42 3.72
C LEU A 99 -12.86 -15.79 4.35
N ASN A 100 -13.72 -14.80 4.58
CA ASN A 100 -15.06 -15.03 5.12
C ASN A 100 -15.95 -15.87 4.20
N MET A 101 -15.86 -15.66 2.88
CA MET A 101 -16.64 -16.43 1.91
C MET A 101 -16.17 -17.87 1.73
N THR A 102 -14.90 -18.16 2.02
CA THR A 102 -14.25 -19.44 1.70
C THR A 102 -13.93 -20.28 2.92
N VAL A 103 -14.11 -19.75 4.14
CA VAL A 103 -13.77 -20.43 5.41
C VAL A 103 -14.39 -21.82 5.55
N GLU A 104 -15.63 -22.02 5.11
CA GLU A 104 -16.31 -23.33 5.21
C GLU A 104 -15.65 -24.39 4.30
N THR A 105 -15.11 -23.97 3.15
CA THR A 105 -14.47 -24.89 2.19
C THR A 105 -13.09 -25.40 2.65
N VAL A 106 -12.53 -24.80 3.71
CA VAL A 106 -11.20 -25.14 4.25
C VAL A 106 -11.28 -25.97 5.54
N ILE A 107 -12.44 -25.99 6.21
CA ILE A 107 -12.64 -26.69 7.50
C ILE A 107 -13.13 -28.14 7.33
N GLU A 108 -13.60 -28.51 6.13
CA GLU A 108 -13.90 -29.91 5.75
C GLU A 108 -12.66 -30.70 5.31
#